data_AF-A0A2W6SP94-F1
#
_entry.id   AF-A0A2W6SP94-F1
#
_cell.length_a   1.000
_cell.length_b   1.000
_cell.length_c   1.000
_cell.angle_alpha   90.00
_cell.angle_beta   90.00
_cell.angle_gamma   90.00
#
_symmetry.space_group_name_H-M   'P 1'
#
loop_
_entity.id
_entity.type
_entity.pdbx_description
1 polymer ?
#
loop_
_entity_poly.entity_id
_entity_poly.type
_entity_poly.pdbx_seq_one_letter_code
_entity_poly.pdbx_strand_id
1 'polypeptide(L)' 'SEIRNEEANQIEELLEEYPNIHAIFCNGGKSYKNLQKILGKNYKIPVFLLPSTSPLHTVSFEKKLEEWKRVLEFLE' A
#
# COMPACT_ATOMS: atom_id res chain seq x y z
N SER A 1 -18.38 -6.31 4.66
CA SER A 1 -17.45 -6.12 3.53
C SER A 1 -18.17 -6.65 2.30
N GLU A 2 -18.68 -5.74 1.45
CA GLU A 2 -19.52 -6.05 0.26
C GLU A 2 -18.69 -6.35 -1.01
N ILE A 3 -17.39 -6.56 -0.89
CA ILE A 3 -16.53 -6.83 -2.05
C ILE A 3 -16.89 -8.20 -2.61
N ARG A 4 -17.34 -8.23 -3.87
CA ARG A 4 -17.71 -9.41 -4.65
C ARG A 4 -16.82 -9.47 -5.88
N ASN A 5 -16.40 -10.68 -6.28
CA ASN A 5 -15.49 -10.91 -7.42
C ASN A 5 -14.16 -10.15 -7.30
N GLU A 6 -13.43 -10.40 -6.22
CA GLU A 6 -12.10 -9.83 -6.05
C GLU A 6 -11.13 -10.45 -7.07
N GLU A 7 -10.67 -9.63 -8.01
CA GLU A 7 -9.59 -9.97 -8.95
C GLU A 7 -8.29 -9.29 -8.51
N ALA A 8 -7.18 -10.03 -8.60
CA ALA A 8 -5.87 -9.49 -8.29
C ALA A 8 -5.37 -8.63 -9.46
N ASN A 9 -4.84 -7.45 -9.16
CA ASN A 9 -4.15 -6.62 -10.14
C ASN A 9 -2.81 -7.26 -10.53
N GLN A 10 -2.37 -7.01 -11.76
CA GLN A 10 -1.07 -7.39 -12.33
C GLN A 10 0.08 -6.52 -11.79
N ILE A 11 0.23 -6.54 -10.46
CA ILE A 11 1.19 -5.66 -9.77
C ILE A 11 2.62 -6.11 -10.03
N GLU A 12 2.88 -7.40 -10.18
CA GLU A 12 4.23 -7.90 -10.45
C GLU A 12 4.72 -7.40 -11.80
N GLU A 13 3.90 -7.53 -12.85
CA GLU A 13 4.23 -7.06 -14.20
C GLU A 13 4.44 -5.54 -14.24
N LEU A 14 3.62 -4.77 -13.51
CA LEU A 14 3.80 -3.32 -13.37
C LEU A 14 5.17 -2.97 -12.76
N LEU A 15 5.60 -3.70 -11.72
CA LEU A 15 6.88 -3.44 -11.05
C LEU A 15 8.09 -3.90 -11.87
N GLU A 16 7.89 -4.79 -12.83
CA GLU A 16 8.91 -5.16 -13.81
C GLU A 16 9.01 -4.13 -14.94
N GLU A 17 7.88 -3.62 -15.42
CA GLU A 17 7.81 -2.60 -16.48
C GLU A 17 8.35 -1.24 -16.02
N TYR A 18 8.15 -0.89 -14.75
CA TYR A 18 8.55 0.39 -14.17
C TYR A 18 9.60 0.20 -13.06
N PRO A 19 10.88 -0.05 -13.40
CA PRO A 19 11.93 -0.34 -12.42
C PRO A 19 12.30 0.85 -11.50
N ASN A 20 11.87 2.07 -11.84
CA ASN A 20 12.05 3.26 -11.02
C ASN A 20 11.04 3.37 -9.87
N ILE A 21 10.14 2.39 -9.70
CA ILE A 21 9.27 2.32 -8.52
C ILE A 21 10.10 1.78 -7.35
N HIS A 22 10.37 2.64 -6.38
CA HIS A 22 11.25 2.32 -5.25
C HIS A 22 10.53 1.89 -3.98
N ALA A 23 9.21 2.10 -3.87
CA ALA A 23 8.42 1.72 -2.69
C ALA A 23 6.94 1.58 -3.02
N ILE A 24 6.22 0.78 -2.22
CA ILE A 24 4.77 0.65 -2.31
C ILE A 24 4.13 1.02 -0.97
N PHE A 25 3.14 1.90 -1.00
CA PHE A 25 2.41 2.33 0.18
C PHE A 25 0.95 1.86 0.11
N CYS A 26 0.60 0.88 0.95
CA CYS A 26 -0.72 0.28 1.00
C CYS A 26 -1.66 1.09 1.90
N ASN A 27 -2.72 1.65 1.29
CA ASN A 27 -3.76 2.38 1.99
C ASN A 27 -4.71 1.43 2.75
N GLY A 28 -4.34 1.08 3.98
CA GLY A 28 -5.11 0.22 4.87
C GLY A 28 -4.77 -1.27 4.80
N GLY A 29 -5.17 -1.99 5.85
CA GLY A 29 -4.75 -3.38 6.10
C GLY A 29 -5.19 -4.39 5.04
N LYS A 30 -6.35 -4.18 4.39
CA LYS A 30 -6.82 -5.10 3.33
C LYS A 30 -5.91 -5.01 2.09
N SER A 31 -5.58 -3.79 1.65
CA SER A 31 -4.66 -3.56 0.52
C SER A 31 -3.30 -4.21 0.80
N TYR A 32 -2.74 -4.00 2.00
CA TYR A 32 -1.45 -4.58 2.39
C TYR A 32 -1.47 -6.12 2.36
N LYS A 33 -2.49 -6.74 2.97
CA LYS A 33 -2.62 -8.20 3.00
C LYS A 33 -2.78 -8.81 1.61
N ASN A 34 -3.53 -8.16 0.73
CA ASN A 34 -3.72 -8.64 -0.64
C ASN A 34 -2.42 -8.53 -1.45
N LEU A 35 -1.72 -7.40 -1.36
CA LEU A 35 -0.46 -7.23 -2.06
C LEU A 35 0.60 -8.25 -1.62
N GLN A 36 0.68 -8.55 -0.32
CA GLN A 36 1.60 -9.55 0.22
C GLN A 36 1.28 -10.98 -0.27
N LYS A 37 0.04 -11.28 -0.67
CA LYS A 37 -0.31 -12.55 -1.32
C LYS A 37 0.15 -12.61 -2.77
N ILE A 38 0.17 -11.46 -3.46
CA ILE A 38 0.59 -11.34 -4.86
C ILE A 38 2.11 -11.40 -4.95
N LEU A 39 2.81 -10.53 -4.19
CA LEU A 39 4.26 -10.34 -4.30
C LEU A 39 5.09 -11.19 -3.32
N GLY A 40 4.44 -11.82 -2.34
CA GLY A 40 5.12 -12.45 -1.21
C GLY A 40 5.58 -11.45 -0.14
N LYS A 41 6.04 -11.98 1.00
CA LYS A 41 6.38 -11.16 2.18
C LYS A 41 7.67 -10.36 2.06
N ASN A 42 8.61 -10.84 1.25
CA ASN A 42 9.96 -10.30 1.14
C ASN A 42 10.24 -9.84 -0.29
N TYR A 43 9.35 -9.02 -0.85
CA TYR A 43 9.55 -8.47 -2.19
C TYR A 43 10.75 -7.51 -2.24
N LYS A 44 11.34 -7.34 -3.43
CA LYS A 44 12.60 -6.60 -3.66
C LYS A 44 12.57 -5.12 -3.24
N ILE A 45 11.40 -4.49 -3.23
CA ILE A 45 11.21 -3.10 -2.80
C ILE A 45 10.37 -3.05 -1.52
N PRO A 46 10.58 -2.03 -0.66
CA PRO A 46 9.82 -1.90 0.58
C PRO A 46 8.32 -1.74 0.32
N VAL A 47 7.54 -2.48 1.11
CA VAL A 47 6.07 -2.40 1.12
C VAL A 47 5.61 -1.95 2.50
N PHE A 48 4.83 -0.88 2.52
CA PHE A 48 4.47 -0.16 3.72
C PHE A 48 2.96 -0.25 3.97
N LEU A 49 2.56 -0.68 5.17
CA LEU A 49 1.18 -0.49 5.63
C LEU A 49 1.02 0.94 6.14
N LEU A 50 0.08 1.69 5.57
CA LEU A 50 -0.35 3.00 6.01
C LEU A 50 -1.81 2.96 6.48
N PRO A 51 -2.23 3.91 7.35
CA PRO A 51 -3.60 3.95 7.81
C PRO A 51 -4.53 4.32 6.66
N SER A 52 -5.73 3.72 6.67
CA SER A 52 -6.76 3.99 5.68
C SER A 52 -7.13 5.47 5.65
N THR A 53 -7.11 6.08 4.46
CA THR A 53 -7.53 7.47 4.24
C THR A 53 -9.04 7.68 4.38
N SER A 54 -9.83 6.60 4.44
CA SER A 54 -11.27 6.70 4.65
C SER A 54 -11.61 7.37 6.00
N PRO A 55 -12.66 8.22 6.05
CA PRO A 55 -13.12 8.84 7.29
C PRO A 55 -13.78 7.83 8.25
N LEU A 56 -14.14 6.63 7.77
CA LEU A 56 -14.86 5.62 8.56
C LEU A 56 -14.03 4.97 9.68
N HIS A 57 -12.75 5.30 9.81
CA HIS A 57 -11.86 4.72 10.82
C HIS A 57 -11.58 5.70 11.96
N THR A 58 -11.54 5.19 13.19
CA THR A 58 -11.36 5.91 14.47
C THR A 58 -10.01 6.62 14.66
N VAL A 59 -9.12 6.59 13.67
CA VAL A 59 -7.82 7.28 13.71
C VAL A 59 -8.03 8.73 13.30
N SER A 60 -7.53 9.67 14.12
CA SER A 60 -7.62 11.10 13.82
C SER A 60 -6.86 11.46 12.53
N PHE A 61 -7.25 12.56 11.92
CA PHE A 61 -6.58 13.07 10.72
C PHE A 61 -5.09 13.32 10.98
N GLU A 62 -4.74 13.93 12.11
CA GLU A 62 -3.38 14.31 12.46
C GLU A 62 -2.48 13.08 12.57
N LYS A 63 -2.99 12.01 13.18
CA LYS A 63 -2.25 10.75 13.29
C LYS A 63 -2.08 10.08 11.93
N LYS A 64 -3.12 10.10 11.08
CA LYS A 64 -3.00 9.63 9.69
C LYS A 64 -1.93 10.43 8.96
N LEU A 65 -2.02 11.76 9.00
CA LEU A 65 -1.08 12.64 8.32
C LEU A 65 0.36 12.36 8.76
N GLU A 66 0.61 12.20 10.05
CA GLU A 66 1.95 11.89 10.57
C GLU A 66 2.48 10.55 10.04
N GLU A 67 1.66 9.49 10.02
CA GLU A 67 2.07 8.21 9.44
C GLU A 67 2.28 8.29 7.92
N TRP A 68 1.50 9.11 7.21
CA TRP A 68 1.60 9.30 5.77
C TRP A 68 2.83 10.14 5.37
N LYS A 69 3.40 10.97 6.26
CA LYS A 69 4.64 11.72 5.98
C LYS A 69 5.83 10.82 5.63
N ARG A 70 5.80 9.53 5.98
CA ARG A 70 6.82 8.57 5.54
C ARG A 70 7.03 8.54 4.02
N VAL A 71 5.99 8.85 3.22
CA VAL A 71 6.12 8.94 1.76
C VAL A 71 7.17 9.98 1.33
N LEU A 72 7.34 11.05 2.12
CA LEU A 72 8.31 12.12 1.82
C LEU A 72 9.76 11.63 1.84
N GLU A 73 10.07 10.54 2.54
CA GLU A 73 11.41 9.93 2.53
C GLU A 73 11.79 9.32 1.17
N PHE A 74 10.81 9.20 0.26
CA PHE A 74 10.95 8.59 -1.07
C PHE A 74 10.68 9.59 -2.21
N LEU A 75 10.50 10.86 -1.88
CA LEU A 75 10.39 11.94 -2.86
C LEU A 75 11.73 12.68 -2.89
N GLU A 76 12.39 12.64 -4.05
CA GLU A 76 13.53 13.52 -4.35
C GLU A 76 13.05 14.93 -4.73
#